data_AF-A0A8J7I563-F1
#
_entry.id   AF-A0A8J7I563-F1
#
_cell.length_a   1.000
_cell.length_b   1.000
_cell.length_c   1.000
_cell.angle_alpha   90.00
_cell.angle_beta   90.00
_cell.angle_gamma   90.00
#
_symmetry.space_group_name_H-M   'P 1'
#
loop_
_entity.id
_entity.type
_entity.pdbx_description
1 polymer ?
#
loop_
_entity_poly.entity_id
_entity_poly.type
_entity_poly.pdbx_seq_one_letter_code
_entity_poly.pdbx_strand_id
1 'polypeptide(L)' 'MNWRFQWLWLYAFVHPKTGETKAWILPYVNTELFNQVLADFAQEFGLGTDKRIL' A
#
# COMPACT_ATOMS: atom_id res chain seq x y z
N MET A 1 -19.05 -24.78 -12.34
CA MET A 1 -18.35 -23.69 -11.63
C MET A 1 -17.01 -23.48 -12.33
N ASN A 2 -16.74 -22.32 -12.92
CA ASN A 2 -15.45 -22.02 -13.56
C ASN A 2 -14.62 -21.18 -12.58
N TRP A 3 -13.73 -21.81 -11.83
CA TRP A 3 -12.84 -21.11 -10.90
C TRP A 3 -11.65 -20.56 -11.66
N ARG A 4 -11.42 -19.23 -11.60
CA ARG A 4 -10.20 -18.59 -12.11
C ARG A 4 -9.38 -18.13 -10.93
N PHE A 5 -8.26 -18.80 -10.70
CA PHE A 5 -7.27 -18.37 -9.73
C PHE A 5 -6.37 -17.30 -10.35
N GLN A 6 -6.11 -16.25 -9.60
CA GLN A 6 -5.29 -15.12 -10.02
C GLN A 6 -4.23 -14.90 -8.96
N TRP A 7 -2.99 -14.69 -9.38
CA TRP A 7 -1.95 -14.22 -8.49
C TRP A 7 -2.16 -12.74 -8.21
N LEU A 8 -2.20 -12.40 -6.93
CA LEU A 8 -2.32 -11.04 -6.45
C LEU A 8 -1.10 -10.72 -5.58
N TRP A 9 -0.82 -9.43 -5.44
CA TRP A 9 0.32 -8.91 -4.71
C TRP A 9 -0.17 -8.11 -3.52
N LEU A 10 0.49 -8.30 -2.38
CA LEU A 10 0.22 -7.57 -1.16
C LEU A 10 1.25 -6.46 -0.99
N TYR A 11 0.77 -5.22 -0.95
CA TYR A 11 1.56 -4.04 -0.62
C TYR A 11 1.23 -3.65 0.81
N ALA A 12 2.18 -3.71 1.73
CA ALA A 12 1.93 -3.43 3.14
C ALA A 12 2.96 -2.47 3.72
N PHE A 13 2.47 -1.53 4.53
CA PHE A 13 3.26 -0.60 5.32
C PHE A 13 2.94 -0.84 6.80
N VAL A 14 3.98 -0.90 7.63
CA VAL A 14 3.85 -1.22 9.05
C VAL A 14 4.48 -0.11 9.87
N HIS A 15 3.79 0.38 10.89
CA HIS A 15 4.37 1.25 11.90
C HIS A 15 5.19 0.40 12.88
N PRO A 16 6.53 0.47 12.88
CA PRO A 16 7.36 -0.55 13.53
C PRO A 16 7.17 -0.66 15.05
N LYS A 17 6.82 0.43 15.71
CA LYS A 17 6.68 0.46 17.18
C LYS A 17 5.33 -0.06 17.67
N THR A 18 4.27 0.06 16.87
CA THR A 18 2.90 -0.30 17.27
C THR A 18 2.40 -1.56 16.57
N GLY A 19 3.02 -1.94 15.45
CA GLY A 19 2.55 -3.02 14.58
C GLY A 19 1.33 -2.64 13.73
N GLU A 20 0.87 -1.39 13.80
CA GLU A 20 -0.22 -0.91 12.96
C GLU A 20 0.13 -1.08 11.49
N THR A 21 -0.75 -1.70 10.72
CA THR A 21 -0.47 -2.12 9.34
C THR A 21 -1.56 -1.63 8.40
N LYS A 22 -1.15 -1.01 7.29
CA LYS A 22 -2.02 -0.68 6.17
C LYS A 22 -1.58 -1.48 4.96
N ALA A 23 -2.54 -2.10 4.25
CA ALA A 23 -2.22 -2.93 3.10
C ALA A 23 -3.23 -2.84 1.95
N TRP A 24 -2.74 -3.13 0.74
CA TRP A 24 -3.49 -3.20 -0.51
C TRP A 24 -3.23 -4.54 -1.19
N ILE A 25 -4.29 -5.13 -1.75
CA ILE A 25 -4.20 -6.32 -2.61
C ILE A 25 -4.37 -5.87 -4.05
N LEU A 26 -3.36 -6.11 -4.87
CA LEU A 26 -3.25 -5.50 -6.19
C LEU A 26 -2.90 -6.54 -7.26
N PRO A 27 -3.36 -6.37 -8.51
CA PRO A 27 -3.14 -7.35 -9.57
C PRO A 27 -1.70 -7.37 -10.12
N TYR A 28 -0.92 -6.29 -9.92
CA TYR A 28 0.39 -6.13 -10.54
C TYR A 28 1.42 -5.54 -9.58
N VAL A 29 2.69 -5.77 -9.90
CA VAL A 29 3.82 -5.05 -9.31
C VAL A 29 4.45 -4.14 -10.35
N ASN A 30 4.14 -2.85 -10.28
CA ASN A 30 4.73 -1.84 -11.14
C ASN A 30 4.80 -0.47 -10.46
N THR A 31 5.60 0.43 -11.02
CA THR A 31 5.86 1.76 -10.45
C THR A 31 4.64 2.66 -10.45
N GLU A 32 3.80 2.58 -11.49
CA GLU A 32 2.59 3.40 -11.60
C GLU A 32 1.62 3.12 -10.46
N LEU A 33 1.30 1.84 -10.25
CA LEU A 33 0.40 1.41 -9.19
C LEU A 33 1.02 1.64 -7.80
N PHE A 34 2.34 1.45 -7.66
CA PHE A 34 3.01 1.75 -6.40
C PHE A 34 2.97 3.25 -6.05
N ASN A 35 3.15 4.14 -7.03
CA ASN A 35 3.02 5.58 -6.81
C ASN A 35 1.60 5.98 -6.38
N GLN A 36 0.57 5.32 -6.93
CA GLN A 36 -0.81 5.53 -6.48
C GLN A 36 -0.99 5.08 -5.02
N VAL A 37 -0.49 3.90 -4.65
CA VAL A 37 -0.50 3.41 -3.26
C VAL A 37 0.21 4.38 -2.32
N LEU A 38 1.35 4.94 -2.71
CA LEU A 38 2.06 5.94 -1.91
C LEU A 38 1.26 7.24 -1.75
N ALA A 39 0.56 7.68 -2.79
CA ALA A 39 -0.31 8.86 -2.71
C ALA A 39 -1.50 8.63 -1.77
N ASP A 40 -2.16 7.47 -1.88
CA ASP A 40 -3.25 7.07 -1.00
C ASP A 40 -2.78 6.98 0.46
N PHE A 41 -1.62 6.34 0.69
CA PHE A 41 -1.00 6.25 2.01
C PHE A 41 -0.68 7.64 2.57
N ALA A 42 -0.10 8.52 1.75
CA ALA A 42 0.21 9.88 2.17
C ALA A 42 -1.05 10.66 2.57
N GLN A 43 -2.12 10.55 1.79
CA GLN A 43 -3.40 11.19 2.09
C GLN A 43 -4.00 10.67 3.41
N GLU A 44 -4.00 9.36 3.62
CA GLU A 44 -4.60 8.72 4.80
C GLU A 44 -3.88 9.09 6.10
N PHE A 45 -2.54 9.14 6.07
CA PHE A 45 -1.74 9.49 7.25
C PHE A 45 -1.42 10.99 7.37
N GLY A 46 -1.98 11.82 6.48
CA GLY A 46 -1.76 13.27 6.45
C GLY A 46 -0.28 13.62 6.26
N LEU A 47 0.41 12.89 5.38
CA LEU A 47 1.80 13.13 5.03
C LEU A 47 1.89 14.30 4.06
N GLY A 48 2.87 15.16 4.28
CA GLY A 48 3.10 16.36 3.50
C GLY A 48 4.50 16.87 3.78
N THR A 49 4.79 18.09 3.35
CA THR A 49 6.10 18.73 3.55
C THR A 49 6.56 18.73 5.01
N ASP A 50 5.63 18.76 5.96
CA ASP A 50 5.92 18.92 7.39
C ASP A 50 5.90 17.60 8.18
N LYS A 51 5.52 16.48 7.54
CA LYS A 51 5.40 15.17 8.20
C LYS A 51 6.04 14.07 7.34
N ARG A 52 7.24 13.65 7.76
CA ARG A 52 7.99 12.56 7.14
C ARG A 52 7.91 11.30 7.99
N ILE A 53 7.53 10.18 7.37
CA ILE A 53 7.66 8.84 7.96
C ILE A 53 8.94 8.21 7.40
N LEU A 54 9.77 7.65 8.29
CA LEU A 54 10.99 6.90 7.98
C LEU A 54 10.83 5.44 8.40
#